data_AF-A0A6A0GNG0-F1
#
_entry.id   AF-A0A6A0GNG0-F1
#
_cell.length_a   1.000
_cell.length_b   1.000
_cell.length_c   1.000
_cell.angle_alpha   90.00
_cell.angle_beta   90.00
_cell.angle_gamma   90.00
#
_symmetry.space_group_name_H-M   'P 1'
#
loop_
_entity.id
_entity.type
_entity.pdbx_description
1 polymer ?
#
loop_
_entity_poly.entity_id
_entity_poly.type
_entity_poly.pdbx_seq_one_letter_code
_entity_poly.pdbx_strand_id
1 'polypeptide(L)'
;MFALTFTARYLDLFTNFVSVYNSVMKVVYLAAAYATLYLMYVKFKATYDHNHDTFRLEFLILPAAGLALIINHEFSIIEVMWTFSIYLEAVAILPQLFMVSKTGEAESITSHYLFALGSYRALYIVNWVYRYYSEGFYDMIATLAGVVQTVLYCDFFYLYITKGTIFTACHILLSCNVFHNCV
;
A
#
# COMPACT_ATOMS: atom_id res chain seq x y z
N MET A 1 -1.55 -1.08 -9.08
CA MET A 1 -2.74 -1.29 -8.22
C MET A 1 -3.24 -0.02 -7.55
N PHE A 2 -2.40 0.82 -6.94
CA PHE A 2 -2.84 2.08 -6.30
C PHE A 2 -3.63 3.04 -7.21
N ALA A 3 -3.28 3.17 -8.50
CA ALA A 3 -4.11 3.95 -9.42
C ALA A 3 -5.53 3.39 -9.54
N LEU A 4 -5.66 2.06 -9.61
CA LEU A 4 -6.94 1.37 -9.73
C LEU A 4 -7.78 1.47 -8.46
N THR A 5 -7.15 1.47 -7.28
CA THR A 5 -7.84 1.72 -6.01
C THR A 5 -8.40 3.15 -5.96
N PHE A 6 -7.62 4.16 -6.35
CA PHE A 6 -8.07 5.55 -6.33
C PHE A 6 -9.16 5.82 -7.38
N THR A 7 -9.07 5.22 -8.57
CA THR A 7 -10.13 5.35 -9.58
C THR A 7 -11.44 4.75 -9.13
N ALA A 8 -11.40 3.56 -8.50
CA ALA A 8 -12.61 2.92 -8.00
C ALA A 8 -13.21 3.70 -6.81
N ARG A 9 -12.36 4.27 -5.94
CA ARG A 9 -12.78 5.01 -4.75
C ARG A 9 -13.38 6.38 -5.05
N TYR A 10 -12.84 7.10 -6.02
CA TYR A 10 -13.19 8.49 -6.28
C TYR A 10 -14.13 8.67 -7.48
N LEU A 11 -14.86 7.62 -7.86
CA LEU A 11 -15.93 7.72 -8.85
C LEU A 11 -17.06 8.67 -8.41
N ASP A 12 -17.23 8.83 -7.11
CA ASP A 12 -18.17 9.77 -6.50
C ASP A 12 -17.78 11.25 -6.70
N LEU A 13 -16.58 11.54 -7.23
CA LEU A 13 -16.09 12.91 -7.47
C LEU A 13 -17.04 13.73 -8.36
N PHE A 14 -17.71 13.09 -9.31
CA PHE A 14 -18.63 13.75 -10.23
C PHE A 14 -20.08 13.80 -9.71
N THR A 15 -20.41 13.01 -8.69
CA THR A 15 -21.79 12.87 -8.20
C THR A 15 -22.02 13.55 -6.86
N ASN A 16 -20.99 13.64 -6.00
CA ASN A 16 -21.10 14.16 -4.64
C ASN A 16 -20.06 15.23 -4.35
N PHE A 17 -20.52 16.45 -4.10
CA PHE A 17 -19.67 17.55 -3.66
C PHE A 17 -19.81 17.73 -2.14
N VAL A 18 -18.77 17.35 -1.40
CA VAL A 18 -18.73 17.53 0.07
C VAL A 18 -18.05 18.85 0.44
N SER A 19 -16.85 19.09 -0.07
CA SER A 19 -16.05 20.28 0.22
C SER A 19 -14.96 20.47 -0.84
N VAL A 20 -14.54 21.72 -1.06
CA VAL A 20 -13.43 22.06 -1.98
C VAL A 20 -12.16 21.27 -1.62
N TYR A 21 -11.83 21.15 -0.33
CA TYR A 21 -10.67 20.39 0.11
C TYR A 21 -10.75 18.91 -0.30
N ASN A 22 -11.91 18.29 -0.11
CA ASN A 22 -12.13 16.89 -0.46
C ASN A 22 -11.95 16.66 -1.97
N SER A 23 -12.61 17.48 -2.80
CA SER A 23 -12.54 17.37 -4.25
C SER A 23 -11.12 17.62 -4.79
N VAL A 24 -10.42 18.64 -4.27
CA VAL A 24 -9.04 18.93 -4.66
C VAL A 24 -8.11 17.78 -4.30
N MET A 25 -8.21 17.24 -3.07
CA MET A 25 -7.36 16.12 -2.65
C MET A 25 -7.60 14.87 -3.50
N LYS A 26 -8.85 14.54 -3.84
CA LYS A 26 -9.20 13.42 -4.75
C LYS A 26 -8.51 13.57 -6.10
N VAL A 27 -8.54 14.76 -6.70
CA VAL A 27 -7.88 15.05 -7.98
C VAL A 27 -6.36 14.93 -7.87
N VAL A 28 -5.77 15.46 -6.79
CA VAL A 28 -4.32 15.35 -6.55
C VAL A 28 -3.87 13.89 -6.43
N TYR A 29 -4.61 13.06 -5.68
CA TYR A 29 -4.28 11.63 -5.56
C TYR A 29 -4.37 10.89 -6.90
N LEU A 30 -5.41 11.15 -7.69
CA LEU A 30 -5.53 10.57 -9.04
C LEU A 30 -4.37 11.03 -9.94
N ALA A 31 -4.13 12.35 -9.99
CA ALA A 31 -3.07 12.91 -10.81
C ALA A 31 -1.70 12.35 -10.43
N ALA A 32 -1.37 12.26 -9.14
CA ALA A 32 -0.12 11.69 -8.66
C ALA A 32 0.01 10.20 -9.05
N ALA A 33 -1.04 9.39 -8.86
CA ALA A 33 -0.99 7.96 -9.17
C ALA A 33 -0.80 7.70 -10.67
N TYR A 34 -1.50 8.46 -11.53
CA TYR A 34 -1.32 8.37 -12.98
C TYR A 34 0.01 8.96 -13.44
N ALA A 35 0.51 10.03 -12.80
CA ALA A 35 1.83 10.56 -13.07
C ALA A 35 2.93 9.54 -12.76
N THR A 36 2.85 8.81 -11.64
CA THR A 36 3.79 7.73 -11.32
C THR A 36 3.75 6.63 -12.38
N LEU A 37 2.57 6.21 -12.83
CA LEU A 37 2.44 5.24 -13.93
C LEU A 37 3.06 5.76 -15.23
N TYR A 38 2.82 7.02 -15.58
CA TYR A 38 3.41 7.64 -16.76
C TYR A 38 4.93 7.68 -16.68
N LEU A 39 5.49 8.02 -15.52
CA LEU A 39 6.94 8.03 -15.30
C LEU A 39 7.54 6.64 -15.44
N MET A 40 6.91 5.60 -14.89
CA MET A 40 7.41 4.22 -14.95
C MET A 40 7.31 3.62 -16.37
N TYR A 41 6.15 3.74 -17.02
CA TYR A 41 5.90 3.05 -18.29
C TYR A 41 6.34 3.83 -19.53
N VAL A 42 6.48 5.15 -19.44
CA VAL A 42 6.81 6.00 -20.59
C VAL A 42 8.19 6.64 -20.41
N LYS A 43 8.34 7.54 -19.44
CA LYS A 43 9.53 8.40 -19.34
C LYS A 43 10.80 7.63 -18.94
N PHE A 44 10.69 6.76 -17.95
CA PHE A 44 11.80 5.98 -17.39
C PHE A 44 11.66 4.48 -17.70
N LYS A 45 11.01 4.15 -18.81
CA LYS A 45 10.83 2.76 -19.26
C LYS A 45 12.15 1.99 -19.40
N ALA A 46 13.22 2.68 -19.79
CA ALA A 46 14.54 2.07 -19.98
C ALA A 46 15.18 1.54 -18.68
N THR A 47 14.77 2.06 -17.52
CA THR A 47 15.22 1.62 -16.19
C THR A 47 14.25 0.63 -15.55
N TYR A 48 13.11 0.36 -16.19
CA TYR A 48 12.12 -0.59 -15.69
C TYR A 48 12.54 -2.02 -16.03
N ASP A 49 12.99 -2.75 -15.02
CA ASP A 49 13.37 -4.16 -15.15
C ASP A 49 12.13 -5.07 -15.07
N HIS A 50 11.63 -5.47 -16.24
CA HIS A 50 10.46 -6.34 -16.36
C HIS A 50 10.69 -7.75 -15.79
N ASN A 51 11.94 -8.20 -15.67
CA ASN A 51 12.24 -9.59 -15.28
C ASN A 51 12.02 -9.85 -13.79
N HIS A 52 12.08 -8.81 -12.95
CA HIS A 52 11.88 -8.94 -11.51
C HIS A 52 10.40 -8.76 -11.08
N ASP A 53 9.53 -8.26 -11.96
CA ASP A 53 8.12 -7.92 -11.66
C ASP A 53 7.15 -9.03 -12.13
N THR A 54 7.42 -10.28 -11.72
CA THR A 54 6.66 -11.49 -12.15
C THR A 54 5.38 -11.74 -11.35
N PHE A 55 5.01 -10.82 -10.46
CA PHE A 55 3.87 -11.02 -9.58
C PHE A 55 2.55 -10.96 -10.36
N ARG A 56 1.79 -12.06 -10.34
CA ARG A 56 0.49 -12.15 -11.04
C ARG A 56 -0.57 -11.36 -10.28
N LEU A 57 -0.76 -10.10 -10.69
CA LEU A 57 -1.72 -9.15 -10.10
C LEU A 57 -3.17 -9.69 -10.10
N GLU A 58 -3.51 -10.57 -11.05
CA GLU A 58 -4.82 -11.21 -11.17
C GLU A 58 -5.25 -11.95 -9.89
N PHE A 59 -4.29 -12.58 -9.19
CA PHE A 59 -4.58 -13.29 -7.94
C PHE A 59 -4.93 -12.36 -6.78
N LEU A 60 -4.69 -11.06 -6.88
CA LEU A 60 -5.10 -10.08 -5.88
C LEU A 60 -6.39 -9.38 -6.28
N ILE A 61 -6.52 -9.05 -7.57
CA ILE A 61 -7.69 -8.32 -8.08
C ILE A 61 -8.94 -9.20 -8.07
N LEU A 62 -8.86 -10.46 -8.51
CA LEU A 62 -10.03 -11.34 -8.59
C LEU A 62 -10.64 -11.65 -7.21
N PRO A 63 -9.87 -12.04 -6.17
CA PRO A 63 -10.44 -12.23 -4.85
C PRO A 63 -10.99 -10.95 -4.23
N ALA A 64 -10.31 -9.81 -4.43
CA ALA A 64 -10.81 -8.52 -3.94
C ALA A 64 -12.15 -8.13 -4.59
N ALA A 65 -12.29 -8.35 -5.90
CA ALA A 65 -13.54 -8.12 -6.63
C ALA A 65 -14.64 -9.09 -6.18
N GLY A 66 -14.32 -10.38 -6.01
CA GLY A 66 -15.26 -11.38 -5.51
C GLY A 66 -15.76 -11.04 -4.09
N LEU A 67 -14.86 -10.67 -3.18
CA LEU A 67 -15.22 -10.25 -1.83
C LEU A 67 -16.06 -8.98 -1.82
N ALA A 68 -15.79 -8.01 -2.69
CA ALA A 68 -16.59 -6.79 -2.80
C ALA A 68 -18.03 -7.06 -3.29
N LEU A 69 -18.22 -8.07 -4.14
CA LEU A 69 -19.55 -8.48 -4.58
C LEU A 69 -20.31 -9.28 -3.52
N ILE A 70 -19.62 -10.04 -2.69
CA ILE A 70 -20.26 -10.88 -1.65
C ILE A 70 -20.53 -10.07 -0.38
N ILE A 71 -19.57 -9.26 0.05
CA ILE A 71 -19.59 -8.50 1.30
C ILE A 71 -19.53 -7.00 0.95
N ASN A 72 -20.71 -6.42 0.71
CA ASN A 72 -20.92 -4.98 0.53
C ASN A 72 -21.98 -4.47 1.51
N HIS A 73 -22.00 -3.15 1.73
CA HIS A 73 -23.05 -2.48 2.51
C HIS A 73 -24.37 -2.42 1.75
N GLU A 74 -24.30 -2.13 0.44
CA GLU A 74 -25.45 -2.09 -0.46
C GLU A 74 -25.02 -2.53 -1.86
N PHE A 75 -25.91 -3.23 -2.58
CA PHE A 75 -25.72 -3.64 -3.98
C PHE A 75 -25.93 -2.48 -4.96
N SER A 76 -25.23 -1.37 -4.74
CA SER A 76 -25.10 -0.25 -5.67
C SER A 76 -23.73 -0.29 -6.34
N ILE A 77 -23.64 0.09 -7.61
CA ILE A 77 -22.38 0.10 -8.36
C ILE A 77 -21.32 0.95 -7.63
N ILE A 78 -21.72 2.11 -7.09
CA ILE A 78 -20.80 3.02 -6.39
C ILE A 78 -20.29 2.39 -5.08
N GLU A 79 -21.17 1.78 -4.30
CA GLU A 79 -20.82 1.11 -3.04
C GLU A 79 -19.96 -0.14 -3.24
N VAL A 80 -20.25 -0.93 -4.28
CA VAL A 80 -19.43 -2.08 -4.65
C VAL A 80 -18.03 -1.63 -5.10
N MET A 81 -17.93 -0.57 -5.90
CA MET A 81 -16.63 -0.03 -6.33
C MET A 81 -15.85 0.60 -5.16
N TRP A 82 -16.54 1.25 -4.23
CA TRP A 82 -15.94 1.75 -3.00
C TRP A 82 -15.40 0.59 -2.14
N THR A 83 -16.22 -0.44 -1.89
CA THR A 83 -15.85 -1.63 -1.12
C THR A 83 -14.68 -2.37 -1.77
N PHE A 84 -14.73 -2.54 -3.09
CA PHE A 84 -13.63 -3.10 -3.89
C PHE A 84 -12.34 -2.31 -3.72
N SER A 85 -12.41 -0.97 -3.71
CA SER A 85 -11.24 -0.13 -3.48
C SER A 85 -10.59 -0.38 -2.12
N ILE A 86 -11.38 -0.63 -1.08
CA ILE A 86 -10.92 -0.88 0.29
C ILE A 86 -10.18 -2.24 0.37
N TYR A 87 -10.79 -3.31 -0.15
CA TYR A 87 -10.14 -4.63 -0.16
C TYR A 87 -8.89 -4.66 -1.04
N LEU A 88 -8.95 -4.05 -2.23
CA LEU A 88 -7.80 -4.02 -3.12
C LEU A 88 -6.65 -3.21 -2.52
N GLU A 89 -6.93 -2.12 -1.82
CA GLU A 89 -5.90 -1.30 -1.18
C GLU A 89 -5.18 -2.01 -0.03
N ALA A 90 -5.88 -2.88 0.70
CA ALA A 90 -5.26 -3.71 1.74
C ALA A 90 -4.16 -4.62 1.16
N VAL A 91 -4.33 -5.12 -0.07
CA VAL A 91 -3.40 -6.04 -0.74
C VAL A 91 -2.52 -5.38 -1.80
N ALA A 92 -2.79 -4.13 -2.18
CA ALA A 92 -2.11 -3.42 -3.28
C ALA A 92 -0.61 -3.22 -3.06
N ILE A 93 -0.16 -3.26 -1.80
CA ILE A 93 1.25 -3.09 -1.44
C ILE A 93 2.08 -4.36 -1.66
N LEU A 94 1.46 -5.55 -1.70
CA LEU A 94 2.13 -6.85 -1.73
C LEU A 94 3.17 -7.03 -2.85
N PRO A 95 2.94 -6.62 -4.12
CA PRO A 95 3.95 -6.78 -5.17
C PRO A 95 5.21 -5.96 -4.90
N GLN A 96 5.05 -4.73 -4.39
CA GLN A 96 6.18 -3.87 -4.03
C GLN A 96 6.99 -4.51 -2.90
N LEU A 97 6.32 -5.09 -1.90
CA LEU A 97 6.98 -5.79 -0.80
C LEU A 97 7.71 -7.05 -1.30
N PHE A 98 7.10 -7.80 -2.22
CA PHE A 98 7.71 -8.99 -2.80
C PHE A 98 9.00 -8.64 -3.56
N MET A 99 8.98 -7.56 -4.35
CA MET A 99 10.16 -7.05 -5.06
C MET A 99 11.29 -6.71 -4.09
N VAL A 100 11.02 -5.92 -3.04
CA VAL A 100 12.02 -5.55 -2.02
C VAL A 100 12.58 -6.78 -1.30
N SER A 101 11.73 -7.77 -1.01
CA SER A 101 12.17 -9.01 -0.35
C SER A 101 13.09 -9.87 -1.22
N LYS A 102 13.00 -9.74 -2.56
CA LYS A 102 13.81 -10.47 -3.54
C LYS A 102 15.13 -9.80 -3.83
N THR A 103 15.14 -8.47 -3.91
CA THR A 103 16.36 -7.70 -4.18
C THR A 103 17.29 -7.63 -2.98
N GLY A 104 16.78 -7.74 -1.74
CA GLY A 104 17.59 -7.78 -0.51
C GLY A 104 18.23 -6.43 -0.14
N GLU A 105 18.36 -5.51 -1.10
CA GLU A 105 18.70 -4.12 -0.89
C GLU A 105 17.42 -3.32 -0.67
N ALA A 106 17.13 -3.06 0.60
CA ALA A 106 16.10 -2.12 0.95
C ALA A 106 16.72 -0.72 1.01
N GLU A 107 16.71 -0.02 -0.12
CA GLU A 107 17.12 1.39 -0.18
C GLU A 107 16.42 2.19 0.91
N SER A 108 17.17 3.05 1.60
CA SER A 108 16.65 3.93 2.66
C SER A 108 15.47 4.79 2.19
N ILE A 109 15.41 5.14 0.91
CA ILE A 109 14.30 5.89 0.30
C ILE A 109 12.99 5.08 0.38
N THR A 110 13.03 3.78 0.09
CA THR A 110 11.84 2.92 0.09
C THR A 110 11.34 2.67 1.51
N SER A 111 12.23 2.57 2.50
CA SER A 111 11.82 2.41 3.90
C SER A 111 11.12 3.67 4.44
N HIS A 112 11.61 4.87 4.11
CA HIS A 112 10.93 6.12 4.48
C HIS A 112 9.55 6.25 3.82
N TYR A 113 9.41 5.86 2.55
CA TYR A 113 8.12 5.82 1.87
C TYR A 113 7.14 4.88 2.57
N LEU A 114 7.56 3.64 2.85
CA LEU A 114 6.72 2.65 3.53
C LEU A 114 6.38 3.06 4.97
N PHE A 115 7.31 3.72 5.67
CA PHE A 115 7.05 4.28 7.00
C PHE A 115 6.01 5.40 6.98
N ALA A 116 6.12 6.35 6.04
CA ALA A 116 5.14 7.41 5.87
C ALA A 116 3.75 6.85 5.51
N LEU A 117 3.71 5.80 4.70
CA LEU A 117 2.47 5.15 4.31
C LEU A 117 1.87 4.32 5.46
N GLY A 118 2.69 3.66 6.28
CA GLY A 118 2.24 3.00 7.50
C GLY A 118 1.73 3.97 8.57
N SER A 119 2.41 5.11 8.77
CA SER A 119 2.02 6.12 9.75
C SER A 119 0.70 6.80 9.37
N TYR A 120 0.48 7.06 8.08
CA TYR A 120 -0.81 7.48 7.53
C TYR A 120 -1.94 6.53 7.97
N ARG A 121 -1.72 5.22 7.94
CA ARG A 121 -2.73 4.23 8.38
C ARG A 121 -2.96 4.22 9.88
N ALA A 122 -1.90 4.32 10.67
CA ALA A 122 -2.04 4.40 12.12
C ALA A 122 -2.92 5.59 12.54
N LEU A 123 -2.73 6.75 11.88
CA LEU A 123 -3.58 7.93 12.10
C LEU A 123 -5.04 7.70 11.70
N TYR A 124 -5.31 6.91 10.66
CA TYR A 124 -6.68 6.53 10.29
C TYR A 124 -7.35 5.65 11.35
N ILE A 125 -6.62 4.69 11.93
CA ILE A 125 -7.15 3.86 13.02
C ILE A 125 -7.52 4.75 14.22
N VAL A 126 -6.64 5.69 14.59
CA VAL A 126 -6.93 6.67 15.65
C VAL A 126 -8.17 7.50 15.31
N ASN A 127 -8.33 7.93 14.05
CA ASN A 127 -9.52 8.65 13.61
C ASN A 127 -10.80 7.81 13.75
N TRP A 128 -10.77 6.53 13.37
CA TRP A 128 -11.93 5.63 13.55
C TRP A 128 -12.32 5.48 15.01
N VAL A 129 -11.33 5.31 15.90
CA VAL A 129 -11.57 5.25 17.35
C VAL A 129 -12.20 6.56 17.83
N TYR A 130 -11.67 7.71 17.42
CA TYR A 130 -12.22 9.02 17.79
C TYR A 130 -13.67 9.20 17.33
N ARG A 131 -13.99 8.82 16.08
CA ARG A 131 -15.34 8.90 15.52
C ARG A 131 -16.31 7.93 16.19
N TYR A 132 -15.85 6.75 16.58
CA TYR A 132 -16.66 5.80 17.35
C TYR A 132 -17.11 6.40 18.69
N TYR A 133 -16.19 7.02 19.43
CA TYR A 133 -16.51 7.64 20.72
C TYR A 133 -17.31 8.95 20.60
N SER A 134 -17.04 9.77 19.58
CA SER A 134 -17.64 11.10 19.46
C SER A 134 -18.95 11.11 18.66
N GLU A 135 -19.02 10.36 17.56
CA GLU A 135 -20.14 10.38 16.61
C GLU A 135 -20.97 9.09 16.64
N GLY A 136 -20.49 8.03 17.32
CA GLY A 136 -21.13 6.70 17.30
C GLY A 136 -21.08 6.00 15.93
N PHE A 137 -20.30 6.53 14.98
CA PHE A 137 -20.19 6.00 13.63
C PHE A 137 -19.20 4.84 13.57
N TYR A 138 -19.63 3.68 13.07
CA TYR A 138 -18.80 2.49 12.93
C TYR A 138 -18.99 1.83 11.57
N ASP A 139 -17.89 1.70 10.83
CA ASP A 139 -17.85 0.95 9.57
C ASP A 139 -17.00 -0.33 9.75
N MET A 140 -17.70 -1.47 9.80
CA MET A 140 -17.09 -2.78 9.98
C MET A 140 -16.14 -3.14 8.83
N ILE A 141 -16.51 -2.81 7.59
CA ILE A 141 -15.74 -3.19 6.39
C ILE A 141 -14.42 -2.43 6.38
N ALA A 142 -14.48 -1.10 6.57
CA ALA A 142 -13.28 -0.26 6.61
C ALA A 142 -12.34 -0.65 7.77
N THR A 143 -12.92 -0.96 8.94
CA THR A 143 -12.13 -1.35 10.12
C THR A 143 -11.43 -2.70 9.93
N LEU A 144 -12.15 -3.73 9.46
CA LEU A 144 -11.58 -5.07 9.25
C LEU A 144 -10.49 -5.06 8.16
N ALA A 145 -10.76 -4.42 7.02
CA ALA A 145 -9.77 -4.28 5.97
C ALA A 145 -8.54 -3.48 6.44
N GLY A 146 -8.76 -2.44 7.25
CA GLY A 146 -7.69 -1.67 7.89
C GLY A 146 -6.81 -2.50 8.83
N VAL A 147 -7.42 -3.39 9.63
CA VAL A 147 -6.67 -4.31 10.51
C VAL A 147 -5.81 -5.27 9.69
N VAL A 148 -6.37 -5.91 8.67
CA VAL A 148 -5.62 -6.80 7.75
C VAL A 148 -4.43 -6.07 7.15
N GLN A 149 -4.65 -4.85 6.67
CA GLN A 149 -3.61 -4.01 6.08
C GLN A 149 -2.51 -3.66 7.09
N THR A 150 -2.86 -3.30 8.33
CA THR A 150 -1.88 -3.00 9.38
C THR A 150 -1.05 -4.23 9.75
N VAL A 151 -1.66 -5.41 9.82
CA VAL A 151 -0.92 -6.66 10.08
C VAL A 151 0.11 -6.92 8.97
N LEU A 152 -0.25 -6.70 7.71
CA LEU A 152 0.70 -6.80 6.59
C LEU A 152 1.86 -5.80 6.69
N TYR A 153 1.60 -4.56 7.13
CA TYR A 153 2.66 -3.59 7.40
C TYR A 153 3.56 -4.03 8.56
N CYS A 154 2.99 -4.54 9.65
CA CYS A 154 3.75 -5.01 10.81
C CYS A 154 4.66 -6.21 10.46
N ASP A 155 4.14 -7.18 9.69
CA ASP A 155 4.94 -8.31 9.21
C ASP A 155 6.12 -7.84 8.37
N PHE A 156 5.90 -6.84 7.51
CA PHE A 156 6.97 -6.22 6.74
C PHE A 156 8.02 -5.51 7.62
N PHE A 157 7.60 -4.68 8.58
CA PHE A 157 8.54 -4.00 9.48
C PHE A 157 9.36 -5.02 10.29
N TYR A 158 8.73 -6.09 10.74
CA TYR A 158 9.40 -7.19 11.43
C TYR A 158 10.45 -7.87 10.54
N LEU A 159 10.08 -8.22 9.30
CA LEU A 159 10.98 -8.86 8.35
C LEU A 159 12.12 -7.92 7.94
N TYR A 160 11.85 -6.63 7.75
CA TYR A 160 12.85 -5.60 7.45
C TYR A 160 13.88 -5.44 8.58
N ILE A 161 13.43 -5.33 9.84
CA ILE A 161 14.33 -5.20 11.00
C ILE A 161 15.13 -6.50 11.19
N THR A 162 14.49 -7.66 11.07
CA THR A 162 15.15 -8.95 11.31
C THR A 162 16.17 -9.29 10.21
N LYS A 163 15.81 -9.10 8.93
CA LYS A 163 16.76 -9.32 7.81
C LYS A 163 17.80 -8.22 7.71
N GLY A 164 17.46 -6.97 8.04
CA GLY A 164 18.42 -5.87 8.17
C GLY A 164 19.46 -6.16 9.23
N THR A 165 19.06 -6.69 10.40
CA THR A 165 20.00 -7.06 11.48
C THR A 165 20.91 -8.23 11.06
N ILE A 166 20.40 -9.23 10.34
CA ILE A 166 21.22 -10.31 9.78
C ILE A 166 22.18 -9.79 8.69
N PHE A 167 21.75 -8.85 7.85
CA PHE A 167 22.59 -8.26 6.80
C PHE A 167 23.65 -7.33 7.38
N THR A 168 23.32 -6.52 8.41
CA THR A 168 24.30 -5.71 9.15
C THR A 168 25.24 -6.59 9.97
N ALA A 169 24.76 -7.67 10.61
CA ALA A 169 25.62 -8.63 11.29
C ALA A 169 26.53 -9.39 10.31
N CYS A 170 26.03 -9.78 9.13
CA CYS A 170 26.83 -10.44 8.09
C CYS A 170 27.82 -9.47 7.44
N HIS A 171 27.44 -8.21 7.18
CA HIS A 171 28.33 -7.18 6.66
C HIS A 171 29.39 -6.73 7.69
N ILE A 172 29.05 -6.68 8.98
CA ILE A 172 30.01 -6.47 10.09
C ILE A 172 30.92 -7.69 10.25
N LEU A 173 30.41 -8.91 10.11
CA LEU A 173 31.21 -10.14 10.15
C LEU A 173 32.14 -10.25 8.94
N LEU A 174 31.69 -9.93 7.73
CA LEU A 174 32.53 -9.86 6.53
C LEU A 174 33.56 -8.71 6.62
N SER A 175 33.18 -7.54 7.16
CA SER A 175 34.14 -6.45 7.43
C SER A 175 35.15 -6.83 8.52
N CYS A 176 34.76 -7.61 9.54
CA CYS A 176 35.68 -8.16 10.54
C CYS A 176 36.58 -9.27 9.97
N ASN A 177 36.08 -10.13 9.08
CA ASN A 177 36.84 -11.24 8.51
C ASN A 177 37.81 -10.79 7.39
N VAL A 178 37.56 -9.62 6.78
CA VAL A 178 38.53 -8.92 5.93
C VAL A 178 39.63 -8.26 6.77
N PHE A 179 39.31 -7.73 7.96
CA PHE A 179 40.32 -7.13 8.84
C PHE A 179 41.28 -8.16 9.45
N HIS A 180 40.84 -9.41 9.65
CA HIS A 180 41.68 -10.48 10.18
C HIS A 180 42.57 -11.17 9.13
N ASN A 181 42.41 -10.84 7.84
CA ASN A 181 43.30 -11.30 6.76
C ASN A 181 44.24 -10.19 6.23
N CYS A 182 44.27 -9.02 6.89
CA CYS A 182 45.11 -7.87 6.53
C CYS A 182 46.04 -7.41 7.67
N VAL A 183 46.34 -8.27 8.65
CA VAL A 183 47.43 -8.11 9.63
C VAL A 183 48.30 -9.37 9.62
#